data_AF-A0A2V6T5C2-F1
#
_entry.id   AF-A0A2V6T5C2-F1
#
_cell.length_a   1.000
_cell.length_b   1.000
_cell.length_c   1.000
_cell.angle_alpha   90.00
_cell.angle_beta   90.00
_cell.angle_gamma   90.00
#
_symmetry.space_group_name_H-M   'P 1'
#
loop_
_entity.id
_entity.type
_entity.pdbx_description
1 polymer ?
#
loop_
_entity_poly.entity_id
_entity_poly.type
_entity_poly.pdbx_seq_one_letter_code
_entity_poly.pdbx_strand_id
1 'polypeptide(L)'
;MIRARTALTERSRGVFYRKRDPFLHFHEDPAGLFCDVKIDGRFRRHPATTKAQQRTLLARVVKLASIPPSRIPLPHRGRGQGEGAR
;
A
#
# COMPACT_ATOMS: atom_id res chain seq x y z
N MET A 1 -14.13 -0.72 4.90
CA MET A 1 -12.80 -0.91 5.50
C MET A 1 -11.95 -1.84 4.64
N ILE A 2 -10.66 -1.55 4.46
CA ILE A 2 -9.73 -2.41 3.68
C ILE A 2 -9.62 -3.81 4.32
N ARG A 3 -9.55 -3.86 5.67
CA ARG A 3 -9.48 -5.08 6.49
C ARG A 3 -10.60 -6.09 6.24
N ALA A 4 -11.79 -5.61 5.86
CA ALA A 4 -12.98 -6.46 5.68
C ALA A 4 -13.33 -6.73 4.20
N ARG A 5 -12.69 -6.05 3.25
CA ARG A 5 -13.13 -6.02 1.84
C ARG A 5 -12.11 -6.57 0.85
N THR A 6 -10.99 -7.10 1.33
CA THR A 6 -9.89 -7.54 0.45
C THR A 6 -9.24 -8.80 0.99
N ALA A 7 -8.62 -9.58 0.11
CA ALA A 7 -7.77 -10.72 0.47
C ALA A 7 -6.37 -10.28 0.96
N LEU A 8 -6.26 -9.07 1.53
CA LEU A 8 -5.00 -8.51 1.99
C LEU A 8 -4.78 -8.88 3.46
N THR A 9 -3.54 -9.24 3.78
CA THR A 9 -3.09 -9.52 5.13
C THR A 9 -2.39 -8.29 5.69
N GLU A 10 -2.89 -7.75 6.80
CA GLU A 10 -2.21 -6.69 7.54
C GLU A 10 -1.01 -7.27 8.31
N ARG A 11 0.21 -6.90 7.94
CA ARG A 11 1.45 -7.38 8.60
C ARG A 11 1.88 -6.46 9.74
N SER A 12 1.59 -5.18 9.61
CA SER A 12 1.86 -4.14 10.59
C SER A 12 0.80 -3.06 10.42
N ARG A 13 0.60 -2.21 11.43
CA ARG A 13 -0.43 -1.16 11.39
C ARG A 13 -0.29 -0.33 10.12
N GLY A 14 -1.28 -0.39 9.24
CA GLY A 14 -1.25 0.35 7.98
C GLY A 14 -0.39 -0.27 6.87
N VAL A 15 0.15 -1.47 7.02
CA VAL A 15 0.91 -2.17 5.98
C VAL A 15 0.21 -3.47 5.59
N PHE A 16 -0.20 -3.55 4.34
CA PHE A 16 -1.02 -4.63 3.82
C PHE A 16 -0.29 -5.38 2.70
N TYR A 17 -0.25 -6.69 2.85
CA TYR A 17 0.37 -7.61 1.93
C TYR A 17 -0.69 -8.37 1.15
N ARG A 18 -0.37 -8.70 -0.09
CA ARG A 18 -1.11 -9.67 -0.89
C ARG A 18 -0.27 -10.93 -1.02
N LYS A 19 -0.64 -11.99 -0.28
CA LYS A 19 0.18 -13.20 -0.14
C LYS A 19 1.57 -12.86 0.45
N ARG A 20 2.63 -12.91 -0.37
CA ARG A 20 4.02 -12.58 0.01
C ARG A 20 4.50 -11.24 -0.56
N ASP A 21 3.64 -10.51 -1.27
CA ASP A 21 3.99 -9.26 -1.93
C ASP A 21 3.47 -8.04 -1.14
N PRO A 22 4.31 -7.04 -0.80
CA PRO A 22 3.84 -5.82 -0.17
C PRO A 22 2.96 -5.06 -1.16
N PHE A 23 1.67 -4.89 -0.83
CA PHE A 23 0.68 -4.36 -1.75
C PHE A 23 0.37 -2.90 -1.50
N LEU A 24 0.21 -2.48 -0.24
CA LEU A 24 0.09 -1.07 0.10
C LEU A 24 0.62 -0.79 1.50
N HIS A 25 1.01 0.45 1.71
CA HIS A 25 1.32 0.97 3.04
C HIS A 25 0.80 2.39 3.21
N PHE A 26 0.45 2.74 4.44
CA PHE A 26 0.13 4.09 4.84
C PHE A 26 1.34 4.72 5.49
N HIS A 27 1.59 5.98 5.17
CA HIS A 27 2.58 6.81 5.85
C HIS A 27 2.04 8.22 6.00
N GLU A 28 2.44 8.86 7.09
CA GLU A 28 2.16 10.25 7.36
C GLU A 28 3.38 11.08 6.97
N ASP A 29 3.14 12.17 6.26
CA ASP A 29 4.13 13.13 5.80
C ASP A 29 3.68 14.52 6.28
N PRO A 30 4.55 15.55 6.35
CA PRO A 30 4.11 16.90 6.71
C PRO A 30 2.93 17.44 5.88
N ALA A 31 2.74 16.95 4.65
CA ALA A 31 1.60 17.30 3.80
C ALA A 31 0.28 16.54 4.13
N GLY A 32 0.31 15.56 5.03
CA GLY A 32 -0.85 14.79 5.48
C GLY A 32 -0.69 13.27 5.36
N LEU A 33 -1.82 12.56 5.32
CA LEU A 33 -1.85 11.09 5.25
C LEU A 33 -1.80 10.63 3.80
N PHE A 34 -0.88 9.72 3.48
CA PHE A 34 -0.74 9.12 2.17
C PHE A 34 -0.78 7.60 2.24
N CYS A 35 -1.13 7.00 1.10
CA CYS A 35 -1.10 5.57 0.89
C CYS A 35 -0.35 5.26 -0.40
N ASP A 36 0.75 4.53 -0.28
CA ASP A 36 1.50 4.03 -1.41
C ASP A 36 0.95 2.65 -1.79
N VAL A 37 0.33 2.55 -2.97
CA VAL A 37 -0.27 1.32 -3.50
C VAL A 37 0.57 0.79 -4.65
N LYS A 38 0.86 -0.51 -4.64
CA LYS A 38 1.64 -1.16 -5.68
C LYS A 38 0.77 -1.52 -6.88
N ILE A 39 1.09 -0.93 -8.03
CA ILE A 39 0.38 -1.08 -9.30
C ILE A 39 1.43 -1.43 -10.35
N ASP A 40 1.25 -2.54 -11.06
CA ASP A 40 2.19 -3.04 -12.08
C ASP A 40 3.65 -3.11 -11.59
N GLY A 41 3.84 -3.55 -10.34
CA GLY A 41 5.15 -3.68 -9.72
C GLY A 41 5.76 -2.38 -9.16
N ARG A 42 5.11 -1.23 -9.34
CA ARG A 42 5.59 0.08 -8.85
C ARG A 42 4.66 0.66 -7.79
N PHE A 43 5.22 1.26 -6.75
CA PHE A 43 4.44 2.01 -5.75
C PHE A 43 4.00 3.35 -6.32
N ARG A 44 2.70 3.63 -6.20
CA ARG A 44 2.09 4.91 -6.56
C ARG A 44 1.47 5.53 -5.33
N ARG A 45 1.85 6.77 -5.05
CA ARG A 45 1.34 7.54 -3.92
C ARG A 45 -0.06 8.05 -4.20
N HIS A 46 -0.94 7.85 -3.23
CA HIS A 46 -2.31 8.35 -3.25
C HIS A 46 -2.59 9.12 -1.95
N PRO A 47 -3.17 10.32 -2.03
CA PRO A 47 -3.56 11.05 -0.83
C PRO A 47 -4.70 10.33 -0.11
N ALA A 48 -4.69 10.37 1.22
CA ALA A 48 -5.67 9.76 2.12
C ALA A 48 -6.05 10.70 3.29
N THR A 49 -5.66 11.98 3.22
CA THR A 49 -5.92 12.99 4.25
C THR A 49 -7.42 13.24 4.45
N THR A 50 -8.20 13.41 3.38
CA THR A 50 -9.63 13.72 3.47
C THR A 50 -10.53 12.49 3.33
N LYS A 51 -11.74 12.54 3.89
CA LYS A 51 -12.73 11.44 3.74
C LYS A 51 -13.04 11.12 2.26
N ALA A 52 -13.07 12.14 1.39
CA ALA A 52 -13.28 11.95 -0.05
C ALA A 52 -12.11 11.21 -0.71
N GLN A 53 -10.88 11.56 -0.35
CA GLN A 53 -9.67 10.87 -0.78
C GLN A 53 -9.65 9.42 -0.29
N GLN A 54 -9.98 9.17 0.99
CA GLN A 54 -10.07 7.82 1.56
C GLN A 54 -11.10 6.95 0.83
N ARG A 55 -12.27 7.51 0.47
CA ARG A 55 -13.30 6.77 -0.26
C ARG A 55 -12.83 6.40 -1.67
N THR A 56 -12.15 7.31 -2.35
CA THR A 56 -11.54 7.08 -3.67
C THR A 56 -10.43 6.03 -3.60
N LEU A 57 -9.54 6.15 -2.61
CA LEU A 57 -8.48 5.18 -2.34
C LEU A 57 -9.06 3.80 -2.07
N LEU A 58 -10.08 3.68 -1.22
CA LEU A 58 -10.72 2.40 -0.91
C LEU A 58 -11.29 1.74 -2.15
N ALA A 59 -12.03 2.47 -2.99
CA ALA A 59 -12.57 1.93 -4.24
C ALA A 59 -11.46 1.41 -5.16
N ARG A 60 -10.34 2.14 -5.24
CA ARG A 60 -9.19 1.77 -6.07
C ARG A 60 -8.47 0.53 -5.53
N VAL A 61 -8.22 0.50 -4.21
CA VAL A 61 -7.61 -0.64 -3.51
C VAL A 61 -8.43 -1.91 -3.67
N VAL A 62 -9.75 -1.82 -3.50
CA VAL A 62 -10.64 -2.98 -3.70
C VAL A 62 -10.55 -3.48 -5.15
N LYS A 63 -10.64 -2.58 -6.14
CA LYS A 63 -10.51 -2.95 -7.56
C LYS A 63 -9.17 -3.61 -7.88
N LEU A 64 -8.06 -3.05 -7.40
CA LEU A 64 -6.71 -3.56 -7.65
C LEU A 64 -6.42 -4.87 -6.90
N ALA A 65 -6.98 -5.03 -5.70
CA ALA A 65 -6.83 -6.26 -4.92
C ALA A 65 -7.49 -7.46 -5.62
N SER A 66 -8.58 -7.23 -6.36
CA SER A 66 -9.28 -8.25 -7.15
C SER A 66 -8.56 -8.65 -8.44
N ILE A 67 -7.65 -7.82 -8.97
CA ILE A 67 -6.91 -8.12 -10.20
C ILE A 67 -5.67 -8.96 -9.85
N PRO A 68 -5.43 -10.12 -10.46
CA PRO A 68 -4.23 -10.92 -10.17
C PRO A 68 -2.95 -10.12 -10.47
N PRO A 69 -1.87 -10.26 -9.67
CA PRO A 69 -0.60 -9.62 -9.99
C PRO A 69 -0.13 -10.06 -11.38
N SER A 70 0.15 -9.10 -12.25
CA SER A 70 0.97 -9.34 -13.44
C SER A 70 2.31 -9.94 -12.98
N ARG A 71 2.76 -11.02 -13.62
CA ARG A 71 3.97 -11.83 -13.34
C ARG A 71 5.30 -11.08 -13.54
N ILE A 72 5.34 -9.77 -13.33
CA ILE A 72 6.56 -8.96 -13.49
C ILE A 72 7.50 -9.30 -12.33
N PRO A 73 8.74 -9.77 -12.59
CA PRO A 73 9.71 -10.05 -11.55
C PRO A 73 9.95 -8.78 -10.74
N LEU A 74 9.77 -8.88 -9.42
CA LEU A 74 10.07 -7.78 -8.52
C LEU A 74 11.59 -7.55 -8.56
N PRO A 75 12.09 -6.35 -8.89
CA PRO A 75 13.45 -6.01 -8.51
C PRO A 75 13.49 -6.07 -6.98
N HIS A 76 14.44 -6.83 -6.46
CA HIS A 76 14.77 -6.96 -5.05
C HIS A 76 15.08 -5.58 -4.47
N ARG A 77 14.08 -4.85 -3.97
CA ARG A 77 14.32 -3.60 -3.26
C ARG A 77 14.38 -3.90 -1.77
N GLY A 78 15.61 -3.89 -1.27
CA GLY A 78 15.98 -4.18 0.09
C GLY A 78 15.35 -3.27 1.12
N ARG A 79 15.55 -3.67 2.39
CA ARG A 79 15.33 -2.89 3.59
C ARG A 79 15.69 -1.42 3.36
N GLY A 80 14.73 -0.54 3.65
CA GLY A 80 14.94 0.88 3.84
C GLY A 80 14.06 1.34 5.00
N GLN A 81 14.45 0.97 6.23
CA GLN A 81 14.14 1.76 7.41
C GLN A 81 15.50 2.23 7.93
N GLY A 82 15.65 3.55 7.94
CA GLY A 82 16.91 4.24 8.13
C GLY A 82 17.55 4.05 9.49
N GLU A 83 18.84 4.32 9.48
CA GLU A 83 19.81 4.45 10.55
C GLU A 83 19.25 4.88 11.92
N GLY A 84 19.57 4.07 12.93
CA GLY A 84 19.70 4.49 14.31
C GLY A 84 21.04 3.97 14.82
N ALA A 85 22.11 4.72 14.56
CA ALA A 85 23.42 4.48 15.15
C ALA A 85 24.08 5.84 15.45
N ARG A 86 23.91 6.31 16.68
CA ARG A 86 24.89 7.10 17.42
C ARG A 86 24.82 6.69 18.88
#